data_AF-A0A4C2ELP2-F1
#
_entry.id   AF-A0A4C2ELP2-F1
#
_cell.length_a   1.000
_cell.length_b   1.000
_cell.length_c   1.000
_cell.angle_alpha   90.00
_cell.angle_beta   90.00
_cell.angle_gamma   90.00
#
_symmetry.space_group_name_H-M   'P 1'
#
loop_
_entity.id
_entity.type
_entity.pdbx_description
1 polymer ?
#
loop_
_entity_poly.entity_id
_entity_poly.type
_entity_poly.pdbx_seq_one_letter_code
_entity_poly.pdbx_strand_id
1 'polypeptide(L)'
;MVSGESLHHPPDEHEEYPPIRCDACRAALQSPDGMPSFLLLDQLTVPLVGCTDHLTQFKTVCGYTTTATAELLNHRPAGGVGCPSCHLAVHNPQQPVVQVQDGAVALLACPRHQSEIINRFHTGLDTQHQLEAQFETFS
;
A
#
# COMPACT_ATOMS: atom_id res chain seq x y z
N MET A 1 -54.00 -3.47 9.65
CA MET A 1 -53.47 -2.71 8.50
C MET A 1 -52.09 -2.20 8.89
N VAL A 2 -51.04 -2.82 8.36
CA VAL A 2 -49.63 -2.46 8.56
C VAL A 2 -49.07 -2.10 7.19
N SER A 3 -48.47 -0.91 7.05
CA SER A 3 -47.45 -0.51 6.06
C SER A 3 -47.27 1.02 6.19
N GLY A 4 -46.08 1.62 6.26
CA GLY A 4 -44.72 1.09 6.22
C GLY A 4 -43.77 2.18 6.71
N GLU A 5 -42.86 1.80 7.59
CA GLU A 5 -41.78 2.64 8.10
C GLU A 5 -40.73 2.79 7.00
N SER A 6 -40.50 4.02 6.53
CA SER A 6 -39.39 4.31 5.62
C SER A 6 -38.07 4.10 6.37
N LEU A 7 -37.44 2.96 6.09
CA LEU A 7 -36.08 2.63 6.51
C LEU A 7 -35.12 3.69 5.95
N HIS A 8 -34.64 4.58 6.83
CA HIS A 8 -33.44 5.37 6.58
C HIS A 8 -32.26 4.40 6.50
N HIS A 9 -31.70 4.24 5.30
CA HIS A 9 -30.33 3.73 5.15
C HIS A 9 -29.39 4.89 5.51
N PRO A 10 -28.51 4.78 6.53
CA PRO A 10 -27.38 5.68 6.62
C PRO A 10 -26.49 5.44 5.38
N PRO A 11 -25.91 6.49 4.78
CA PRO A 11 -24.91 6.31 3.74
C PRO A 11 -23.74 5.53 4.35
N ASP A 12 -23.30 4.50 3.63
CA ASP A 12 -22.02 3.82 3.86
C ASP A 12 -20.96 4.89 4.12
N GLU A 13 -20.45 4.93 5.35
CA GLU A 13 -19.21 5.63 5.70
C GLU A 13 -18.06 4.84 5.04
N HIS A 14 -17.98 4.92 3.71
CA HIS A 14 -16.74 4.65 3.01
C HIS A 14 -15.76 5.67 3.57
N GLU A 15 -14.88 5.26 4.47
CA GLU A 15 -13.74 6.07 4.93
C GLU A 15 -13.14 6.73 3.69
N GLU A 16 -13.40 8.03 3.53
CA GLU A 16 -12.98 8.81 2.38
C GLU A 16 -11.47 8.97 2.50
N TYR A 17 -10.73 7.95 2.07
CA TYR A 17 -9.31 8.09 1.84
C TYR A 17 -9.13 9.35 0.98
N PRO A 18 -8.26 10.28 1.39
CA PRO A 18 -8.09 11.53 0.67
C PRO A 18 -7.83 11.22 -0.81
N PRO A 19 -8.44 11.98 -1.73
CA PRO A 19 -8.41 11.64 -3.13
C PRO A 19 -6.96 11.61 -3.62
N ILE A 20 -6.60 10.54 -4.32
CA ILE A 20 -5.29 10.39 -4.95
C ILE A 20 -5.11 11.56 -5.93
N ARG A 21 -4.12 12.41 -5.68
CA ARG A 21 -3.86 13.63 -6.49
C ARG A 21 -2.89 13.34 -7.63
N CYS A 22 -2.02 12.36 -7.47
CA CYS A 22 -1.12 11.90 -8.53
C CYS A 22 -1.89 11.15 -9.64
N ASP A 23 -1.92 11.72 -10.84
CA ASP A 23 -2.60 11.13 -11.99
C ASP A 23 -1.99 9.79 -12.43
N ALA A 24 -0.67 9.63 -12.32
CA ALA A 24 0.00 8.37 -12.65
C ALA A 24 -0.41 7.24 -11.70
N CYS A 25 -0.57 7.53 -10.40
CA CYS A 25 -1.10 6.55 -9.43
C CYS A 25 -2.57 6.21 -9.74
N ARG A 26 -3.40 7.22 -10.04
CA ARG A 26 -4.81 7.00 -10.40
C ARG A 26 -4.93 6.10 -11.63
N ALA A 27 -4.15 6.38 -12.68
CA ALA A 27 -4.11 5.58 -13.90
C ALA A 27 -3.62 4.15 -13.65
N ALA A 28 -2.58 3.97 -12.83
CA ALA A 28 -2.04 2.65 -12.49
C ALA A 28 -3.08 1.79 -11.75
N LEU A 29 -3.79 2.37 -10.78
CA LEU A 29 -4.80 1.65 -9.98
C LEU A 29 -6.07 1.32 -10.76
N GLN A 30 -6.39 2.10 -11.80
CA GLN A 30 -7.54 1.86 -12.69
C GLN A 30 -7.23 0.88 -13.83
N SER A 31 -5.96 0.52 -14.04
CA SER A 31 -5.53 -0.34 -15.14
C SER A 31 -5.45 -1.80 -14.68
N PRO A 32 -6.46 -2.65 -14.98
CA PRO A 32 -6.46 -4.05 -14.54
C PRO A 32 -5.35 -4.89 -15.19
N ASP A 33 -4.82 -4.44 -16.33
CA ASP A 33 -3.80 -5.16 -17.11
C ASP A 33 -2.36 -4.70 -16.79
N GLY A 34 -2.20 -3.75 -15.86
CA GLY A 34 -0.89 -3.27 -15.44
C GLY A 34 -0.11 -4.34 -14.69
N MET A 35 1.12 -4.63 -15.13
CA MET A 35 2.01 -5.52 -14.38
C MET A 35 2.40 -4.86 -13.05
N PRO A 36 2.19 -5.53 -11.89
CA PRO A 36 2.58 -4.97 -10.61
C PRO A 36 4.10 -4.97 -10.45
N SER A 37 4.60 -4.02 -9.67
CA SER A 37 5.95 -4.11 -9.10
C SER A 37 5.93 -5.04 -7.88
N PHE A 38 7.08 -5.53 -7.46
CA PHE A 38 7.19 -6.41 -6.30
C PHE A 38 8.10 -5.79 -5.26
N LEU A 39 7.56 -5.55 -4.06
CA LEU A 39 8.35 -5.16 -2.90
C LEU A 39 8.92 -6.41 -2.24
N LEU A 40 10.24 -6.44 -2.13
CA LEU A 40 10.96 -7.34 -1.26
C LEU A 40 11.28 -6.59 0.03
N LEU A 41 10.73 -7.06 1.15
CA LEU A 41 10.96 -6.49 2.47
C LEU A 41 11.24 -7.60 3.47
N ASP A 42 12.49 -7.76 3.88
CA ASP A 42 12.97 -8.95 4.61
C ASP A 42 12.58 -10.25 3.88
N GLN A 43 11.72 -11.07 4.48
CA GLN A 43 11.21 -12.33 3.92
C GLN A 43 9.86 -12.15 3.20
N LEU A 44 9.35 -10.92 3.11
CA LEU A 44 8.10 -10.61 2.44
C LEU A 44 8.34 -10.29 0.98
N THR A 45 7.49 -10.86 0.12
CA THR A 45 7.44 -10.54 -1.30
C THR A 45 5.99 -10.21 -1.65
N VAL A 46 5.71 -8.93 -1.85
CA VAL A 46 4.34 -8.43 -2.02
C VAL A 46 4.22 -7.68 -3.35
N PRO A 47 3.24 -8.02 -4.21
CA PRO A 47 2.96 -7.23 -5.39
C PRO A 47 2.31 -5.90 -5.00
N LEU A 48 2.77 -4.82 -5.62
CA LEU A 48 2.32 -3.45 -5.42
C LEU A 48 1.88 -2.84 -6.75
N VAL A 49 0.88 -1.97 -6.69
CA VAL A 49 0.44 -1.14 -7.81
C VAL A 49 0.52 0.33 -7.41
N GLY A 50 1.15 1.14 -8.24
CA GLY A 50 1.37 2.57 -8.04
C GLY A 50 2.29 3.11 -9.13
N CYS A 51 2.54 4.41 -9.15
CA CYS A 51 3.57 4.95 -10.04
C CYS A 51 4.98 4.69 -9.47
N THR A 52 6.00 4.73 -10.32
CA THR A 52 7.40 4.46 -9.93
C THR A 52 7.87 5.32 -8.76
N ASP A 53 7.48 6.59 -8.72
CA ASP A 53 7.92 7.54 -7.70
C ASP A 53 7.35 7.18 -6.33
N HIS A 54 6.03 6.99 -6.23
CA HIS A 54 5.37 6.63 -4.98
C HIS A 54 5.69 5.21 -4.53
N LEU A 55 5.94 4.26 -5.45
CA LEU A 55 6.46 2.94 -5.09
C LEU A 55 7.89 3.01 -4.53
N THR A 56 8.73 3.87 -5.10
CA THR A 56 10.10 4.10 -4.61
C THR A 56 10.07 4.74 -3.23
N GLN A 57 9.21 5.75 -3.03
CA GLN A 57 9.02 6.37 -1.73
C GLN A 57 8.50 5.38 -0.69
N PHE A 58 7.49 4.59 -1.04
CA PHE A 58 6.96 3.54 -0.17
C PHE A 58 8.05 2.56 0.28
N LYS A 59 8.88 2.11 -0.66
CA LYS A 59 10.05 1.25 -0.41
C LYS A 59 11.07 1.92 0.51
N THR A 60 11.37 3.21 0.29
CA THR A 60 12.30 3.97 1.14
C THR A 60 11.79 4.06 2.57
N VAL A 61 10.51 4.41 2.75
CA VAL A 61 9.88 4.51 4.08
C VAL A 61 9.88 3.15 4.80
N CYS A 62 9.47 2.08 4.12
CA CYS A 62 9.54 0.73 4.69
C CYS A 62 10.98 0.34 5.06
N GLY A 63 11.97 0.87 4.32
CA GLY A 63 13.40 0.69 4.56
C GLY A 63 13.87 1.09 5.96
N TYR A 64 13.19 2.03 6.63
CA TYR A 64 13.51 2.40 8.02
C TYR A 64 13.19 1.30 9.05
N THR A 65 12.42 0.28 8.67
CA THR A 65 11.91 -0.77 9.59
C THR A 65 12.47 -2.16 9.31
N THR A 66 13.47 -2.27 8.43
CA THR A 66 14.17 -3.51 8.11
C THR A 66 15.65 -3.38 8.46
N THR A 67 16.26 -4.50 8.84
CA THR A 67 17.71 -4.61 9.03
C THR A 67 18.41 -5.31 7.88
N ALA A 68 17.67 -5.74 6.86
CA ALA A 68 18.16 -6.53 5.75
C ALA A 68 17.88 -5.83 4.42
N THR A 69 16.77 -6.18 3.77
CA THR A 69 16.48 -5.82 2.39
C THR A 69 15.17 -5.05 2.29
N ALA A 70 15.23 -3.89 1.64
CA ALA A 70 14.09 -3.22 1.03
C ALA A 70 14.44 -3.01 -0.45
N GLU A 71 13.76 -3.70 -1.36
CA GLU A 71 14.00 -3.63 -2.80
C GLU A 71 12.68 -3.63 -3.57
N LEU A 72 12.66 -2.90 -4.69
CA LEU A 72 11.53 -2.88 -5.60
C LEU A 72 11.94 -3.52 -6.93
N LEU A 73 11.23 -4.57 -7.34
CA LEU A 73 11.43 -5.24 -8.61
C LEU A 73 10.33 -4.85 -9.60
N ASN A 74 10.71 -4.53 -10.83
CA ASN A 74 9.77 -4.27 -11.94
C ASN A 74 9.48 -5.53 -12.78
N HIS A 75 9.86 -6.70 -12.24
CA HIS A 75 9.61 -8.00 -12.85
C HIS A 75 9.24 -8.98 -11.74
N ARG A 76 8.57 -10.07 -12.12
CA ARG A 76 8.22 -11.13 -11.17
C ARG A 76 9.51 -11.77 -10.63
N PRO A 77 9.69 -11.88 -9.30
CA PRO A 77 10.88 -12.50 -8.73
C PRO A 77 11.00 -13.96 -9.16
N ALA A 78 12.25 -14.46 -9.27
CA ALA A 78 12.53 -15.82 -9.77
C ALA A 78 11.90 -16.95 -8.94
N GLY A 79 11.59 -16.70 -7.65
CA GLY A 79 10.84 -17.62 -6.78
C GLY A 79 9.32 -17.35 -6.74
N GLY A 80 8.84 -16.35 -7.49
CA GLY A 80 7.47 -15.87 -7.45
C GLY A 80 7.06 -15.31 -6.08
N VAL A 81 5.75 -15.28 -5.84
CA VAL A 81 5.18 -14.93 -4.54
C VAL A 81 5.07 -16.23 -3.74
N GLY A 82 5.99 -16.44 -2.80
CA GLY A 82 6.08 -17.70 -2.04
C GLY A 82 4.89 -17.97 -1.11
N CYS A 83 4.09 -16.95 -0.78
CA CYS A 83 2.88 -17.14 0.01
C CYS A 83 1.71 -17.57 -0.87
N PRO A 84 1.10 -18.76 -0.63
CA PRO A 84 0.00 -19.25 -1.46
C PRO A 84 -1.24 -18.34 -1.38
N SER A 85 -1.51 -17.75 -0.22
CA SER A 85 -2.60 -16.78 -0.07
C SER A 85 -2.34 -15.50 -0.84
N CYS A 86 -1.10 -15.00 -0.88
CA CYS A 86 -0.76 -13.82 -1.69
C CYS A 86 -0.81 -14.10 -3.19
N HIS A 87 -0.53 -15.34 -3.62
CA HIS A 87 -0.69 -15.72 -5.03
C HIS A 87 -2.14 -15.55 -5.51
N LEU A 88 -3.12 -15.83 -4.63
CA LEU A 88 -4.54 -15.64 -4.93
C LEU A 88 -5.03 -14.23 -4.62
N ALA A 89 -4.30 -13.49 -3.78
CA ALA A 89 -4.73 -12.19 -3.28
C ALA A 89 -5.01 -11.17 -4.38
N VAL A 90 -4.30 -11.20 -5.51
CA VAL A 90 -4.54 -10.28 -6.64
C VAL A 90 -6.00 -10.28 -7.15
N HIS A 91 -6.76 -11.35 -6.92
CA HIS A 91 -8.16 -11.46 -7.33
C HIS A 91 -9.16 -10.99 -6.25
N ASN A 92 -8.68 -10.45 -5.13
CA ASN A 92 -9.54 -10.01 -4.03
C ASN A 92 -10.02 -8.56 -4.29
N PRO A 93 -11.33 -8.27 -4.27
CA PRO A 93 -11.86 -6.93 -4.57
C PRO A 93 -11.51 -5.86 -3.53
N GLN A 94 -11.07 -6.24 -2.32
CA GLN A 94 -10.76 -5.31 -1.23
C GLN A 94 -9.26 -5.16 -1.01
N GLN A 95 -8.53 -4.69 -2.02
CA GLN A 95 -7.11 -4.37 -1.83
C GLN A 95 -6.99 -3.05 -1.06
N PRO A 96 -6.25 -3.00 0.05
CA PRO A 96 -5.99 -1.77 0.74
C PRO A 96 -5.12 -0.87 -0.13
N VAL A 97 -5.48 0.41 -0.16
CA VAL A 97 -4.74 1.47 -0.83
C VAL A 97 -4.12 2.34 0.26
N VAL A 98 -2.79 2.40 0.29
CA VAL A 98 -2.03 3.20 1.24
C VAL A 98 -1.65 4.51 0.58
N GLN A 99 -1.96 5.62 1.24
CA GLN A 99 -1.58 6.95 0.77
C GLN A 99 -0.07 7.16 0.98
N VAL A 100 0.59 7.72 -0.04
CA VAL A 100 2.01 8.04 -0.04
C VAL A 100 2.15 9.44 -0.58
N GLN A 101 2.29 10.43 0.31
CA GLN A 101 2.25 11.86 -0.04
C GLN A 101 0.98 12.20 -0.84
N ASP A 102 1.13 12.65 -2.08
CA ASP A 102 0.05 13.00 -3.02
C ASP A 102 -0.41 11.81 -3.89
N GLY A 103 0.27 10.66 -3.78
CA GLY A 103 -0.04 9.44 -4.51
C GLY A 103 -0.49 8.30 -3.61
N ALA A 104 -0.52 7.09 -4.17
CA ALA A 104 -0.99 5.92 -3.45
C ALA A 104 -0.39 4.61 -3.99
N VAL A 105 -0.37 3.61 -3.11
CA VAL A 105 0.12 2.26 -3.40
C VAL A 105 -0.93 1.25 -2.96
N ALA A 106 -1.40 0.40 -3.88
CA ALA A 106 -2.24 -0.75 -3.53
C ALA A 106 -1.38 -1.98 -3.22
N LEU A 107 -1.74 -2.73 -2.18
CA LEU A 107 -1.03 -3.93 -1.74
C LEU A 107 -1.81 -5.19 -2.12
N LEU A 108 -1.32 -5.92 -3.12
CA LEU A 108 -1.93 -7.16 -3.61
C LEU A 108 -1.50 -8.38 -2.79
N ALA A 109 -1.77 -8.34 -1.49
CA ALA A 109 -1.34 -9.34 -0.52
C ALA A 109 -2.51 -9.95 0.26
N CYS A 110 -2.29 -11.06 0.96
CA CYS A 110 -3.27 -11.54 1.93
C CYS A 110 -3.36 -10.59 3.14
N PRO A 111 -4.48 -10.56 3.89
CA PRO A 111 -4.68 -9.61 4.99
C PRO A 111 -3.53 -9.57 6.01
N ARG A 112 -2.94 -10.72 6.31
CA ARG A 112 -1.76 -10.80 7.21
C ARG A 112 -0.59 -9.95 6.71
N HIS A 113 -0.20 -10.12 5.44
CA HIS A 113 0.91 -9.39 4.86
C HIS A 113 0.56 -7.93 4.60
N GLN A 114 -0.71 -7.63 4.28
CA GLN A 114 -1.18 -6.25 4.19
C GLN A 114 -0.96 -5.54 5.54
N SER A 115 -1.46 -6.08 6.64
CA SER A 115 -1.28 -5.49 7.97
C SER A 115 0.20 -5.34 8.34
N GLU A 116 1.02 -6.34 8.04
CA GLU A 116 2.44 -6.31 8.34
C GLU A 116 3.20 -5.22 7.56
N ILE A 117 2.93 -5.09 6.25
CA ILE A 117 3.55 -4.05 5.42
C ILE A 117 3.03 -2.65 5.80
N ILE A 118 1.72 -2.50 6.06
CA ILE A 118 1.12 -1.22 6.46
C ILE A 118 1.72 -0.74 7.79
N ASN A 119 1.85 -1.63 8.77
CA ASN A 119 2.46 -1.30 10.05
C ASN A 119 3.92 -0.86 9.90
N ARG A 120 4.68 -1.56 9.05
CA ARG A 120 6.06 -1.17 8.72
C ARG A 120 6.13 0.18 8.02
N PHE A 121 5.23 0.46 7.09
CA PHE A 121 5.18 1.76 6.43
C PHE A 121 4.89 2.89 7.43
N HIS A 122 3.87 2.76 8.29
CA HIS A 122 3.58 3.79 9.30
C HIS A 122 4.71 3.97 10.31
N THR A 123 5.30 2.89 10.81
CA THR A 123 6.47 2.95 11.70
C THR A 123 7.67 3.62 11.00
N GLY A 124 7.83 3.38 9.70
CA GLY A 124 8.83 4.03 8.88
C GLY A 124 8.60 5.53 8.74
N LEU A 125 7.35 5.98 8.57
CA LEU A 125 7.00 7.41 8.55
C LEU A 125 7.33 8.07 9.88
N ASP A 126 6.98 7.45 11.01
CA ASP A 126 7.32 7.97 12.33
C ASP A 126 8.84 8.13 12.50
N THR A 127 9.60 7.13 12.04
CA THR A 127 11.07 7.17 12.06
C THR A 127 11.61 8.30 11.18
N GLN A 128 11.08 8.45 9.97
CA GLN A 128 11.48 9.52 9.06
C GLN A 128 11.24 10.90 9.68
N HIS A 129 10.04 11.15 10.22
CA HIS A 129 9.71 12.42 10.86
C HIS A 129 10.61 12.72 12.06
N GLN A 130 10.96 11.71 12.86
CA GLN A 130 11.89 11.88 13.98
C GLN A 130 13.30 12.25 13.52
N LEU A 131 13.78 11.67 12.42
CA LEU A 131 15.08 12.01 11.85
C LEU A 131 15.08 13.44 11.31
N GLU A 132 14.06 13.81 10.54
CA GLU A 132 13.89 15.18 10.00
C GLU A 132 13.83 16.22 11.12
N ALA A 133 13.03 15.99 12.17
CA ALA A 133 12.97 16.89 13.32
C ALA A 133 14.31 17.04 14.05
N GLN A 134 15.10 15.96 14.14
CA GLN A 134 16.45 16.02 14.70
C GLN A 134 17.37 16.88 13.83
N PHE A 135 17.36 16.70 12.50
CA PHE A 135 18.17 17.52 11.59
C PHE A 135 17.84 19.01 11.68
N GLU A 136 16.56 19.37 11.74
CA GLU A 136 16.12 20.77 11.93
C GLU A 136 16.58 21.36 13.27
N THR A 137 16.71 20.54 14.31
CA THR A 137 17.22 20.99 15.62
C THR A 137 18.74 21.27 15.61
N PHE A 138 19.47 20.69 14.65
CA PHE A 138 20.91 20.88 14.49
C PHE A 138 21.29 21.88 13.37
N SER A 139 20.31 22.48 12.69
CA SER A 139 20.50 23.51 11.67
C SER A 139 20.40 24.93 12.23
#